data_AF-A0A7X4J4B1-F1
#
_entry.id   AF-A0A7X4J4B1-F1
#
_cell.length_a   1.000
_cell.length_b   1.000
_cell.length_c   1.000
_cell.angle_alpha   90.00
_cell.angle_beta   90.00
_cell.angle_gamma   90.00
#
_symmetry.space_group_name_H-M   'P 1'
#
loop_
_entity.id
_entity.type
_entity.pdbx_description
1 polymer ?
#
loop_
_entity_poly.entity_id
_entity_poly.type
_entity_poly.pdbx_seq_one_letter_code
_entity_poly.pdbx_strand_id
1 'polypeptide(L)'
;MNTATSGFAVHRDSPPSRGRQARTAMMLASVLWWMSLVWGGCASPVAMHRAVLEYDWTVNRIETELLLLNIARTRYHEPIHFTAVSNIAATFDFRVNSGLTGLLAGAPGADSLSLTLGSSAAENPTVTIIPIQGKEFTTRLLTPITEETIFFLAQQGIDPAILFRLVSRGIIFESEVLSNQPHRPEEYRKFRQRVMHVSWLRSERHLFIGPLQFTDGGQRKTGRIVMTNFDPNTLPNDERLALQQQAERFSRHHLLVDIRQDHPGGDFPLFGAIRLRSFKAILEFIGRGITEEPEFHVDPDPRTGQVAVNPARTLTIRESRIQPEEAIISVQKRGLSYYIDQESAEGEAFDRWNHEAFDLLYQLYHLTVTDISKIPSLPIAISK
;
A
#
# COMPACT_ATOMS: atom_id res chain seq x y z
N MET A 1 15.65 -102.89 -55.36
CA MET A 1 14.17 -102.91 -55.22
C MET A 1 13.71 -101.52 -54.79
N ASN A 2 12.50 -101.11 -55.22
CA ASN A 2 11.55 -100.08 -54.74
C ASN A 2 11.92 -99.26 -53.47
N THR A 3 11.56 -97.97 -53.27
CA THR A 3 10.74 -96.92 -53.96
C THR A 3 10.90 -95.59 -53.15
N ALA A 4 10.48 -94.34 -53.50
CA ALA A 4 9.95 -93.64 -54.70
C ALA A 4 9.94 -92.09 -54.40
N THR A 5 9.50 -91.26 -55.37
CA THR A 5 9.06 -89.83 -55.24
C THR A 5 10.10 -88.79 -54.77
N SER A 6 10.04 -87.48 -55.08
CA SER A 6 9.31 -86.59 -56.02
C SER A 6 10.15 -85.30 -56.16
N GLY A 7 10.10 -84.40 -57.15
CA GLY A 7 9.07 -84.01 -58.13
C GLY A 7 8.75 -82.51 -57.95
N PHE A 8 9.30 -81.61 -58.78
CA PHE A 8 9.05 -80.15 -58.72
C PHE A 8 9.35 -79.44 -60.07
N ALA A 9 8.60 -78.38 -60.41
CA ALA A 9 8.87 -77.55 -61.60
C ALA A 9 8.31 -76.11 -61.51
N VAL A 10 9.17 -75.14 -61.89
CA VAL A 10 8.90 -73.82 -62.53
C VAL A 10 7.80 -72.90 -61.97
N HIS A 11 8.22 -71.71 -61.50
CA HIS A 11 7.66 -70.44 -62.01
C HIS A 11 8.65 -69.26 -61.90
N ARG A 12 8.41 -68.20 -62.69
CA ARG A 12 9.15 -66.90 -62.65
C ARG A 12 8.44 -65.90 -61.74
N ASP A 13 9.20 -64.94 -61.20
CA ASP A 13 8.65 -63.76 -60.51
C ASP A 13 9.35 -62.44 -60.91
N SER A 14 8.69 -61.30 -60.64
CA SER A 14 9.14 -59.93 -60.97
C SER A 14 8.96 -58.97 -59.76
N PRO A 15 9.68 -57.83 -59.67
CA PRO A 15 9.88 -57.12 -58.40
C PRO A 15 8.80 -56.07 -58.04
N PRO A 16 8.58 -55.78 -56.73
CA PRO A 16 7.63 -54.78 -56.26
C PRO A 16 8.18 -53.34 -56.09
N SER A 17 7.29 -52.39 -56.36
CA SER A 17 7.37 -50.92 -56.29
C SER A 17 8.25 -50.23 -55.22
N ARG A 18 9.01 -49.19 -55.66
CA ARG A 18 9.70 -48.19 -54.80
C ARG A 18 8.84 -47.02 -54.28
N GLY A 19 7.56 -46.94 -54.65
CA GLY A 19 6.80 -45.68 -54.66
C GLY A 19 6.18 -45.16 -53.35
N ARG A 20 6.15 -45.94 -52.24
CA ARG A 20 5.40 -45.55 -51.02
C ARG A 20 6.21 -44.78 -49.97
N GLN A 21 7.49 -45.13 -49.75
CA GLN A 21 8.28 -44.61 -48.61
C GLN A 21 8.61 -43.11 -48.69
N ALA A 22 8.79 -42.57 -49.90
CA ALA A 22 9.13 -41.14 -50.07
C ALA A 22 7.98 -40.20 -49.62
N ARG A 23 6.72 -40.61 -49.81
CA ARG A 23 5.55 -39.78 -49.47
C ARG A 23 5.31 -39.67 -47.96
N THR A 24 5.52 -40.75 -47.21
CA THR A 24 5.38 -40.73 -45.74
C THR A 24 6.47 -39.92 -45.06
N ALA A 25 7.72 -40.01 -45.54
CA ALA A 25 8.83 -39.21 -45.03
C ALA A 25 8.59 -37.70 -45.23
N MET A 26 8.10 -37.29 -46.42
CA MET A 26 7.85 -35.89 -46.74
C MET A 26 6.68 -35.30 -45.92
N MET A 27 5.64 -36.08 -45.64
CA MET A 27 4.54 -35.65 -44.75
C MET A 27 5.00 -35.46 -43.31
N LEU A 28 5.79 -36.40 -42.74
CA LEU A 28 6.32 -36.27 -41.38
C LEU A 28 7.21 -35.03 -41.22
N ALA A 29 8.06 -34.73 -42.21
CA ALA A 29 8.88 -33.52 -42.22
C ALA A 29 8.01 -32.24 -42.21
N SER A 30 6.95 -32.18 -43.02
CA SER A 30 6.06 -31.00 -43.03
C SER A 30 5.28 -30.79 -41.73
N VAL A 31 4.88 -31.86 -41.04
CA VAL A 31 4.20 -31.78 -39.74
C VAL A 31 5.14 -31.28 -38.65
N LEU A 32 6.38 -31.77 -38.60
CA LEU A 32 7.41 -31.27 -37.68
C LEU A 32 7.72 -29.78 -37.92
N TRP A 33 7.80 -29.36 -39.19
CA TRP A 33 8.05 -27.96 -39.54
C TRP A 33 6.89 -27.05 -39.11
N TRP A 34 5.63 -27.49 -39.29
CA TRP A 34 4.45 -26.78 -38.78
C TRP A 34 4.38 -26.74 -37.25
N MET A 35 4.72 -27.83 -36.54
CA MET A 35 4.78 -27.81 -35.07
C MET A 35 5.84 -26.81 -34.56
N SER A 36 7.01 -26.72 -35.22
CA SER A 36 8.05 -25.78 -34.83
C SER A 36 7.66 -24.30 -34.99
N LEU A 37 6.81 -23.97 -35.99
CA LEU A 37 6.34 -22.60 -36.21
C LEU A 37 5.39 -22.09 -35.12
N VAL A 38 4.62 -22.98 -34.49
CA VAL A 38 3.60 -22.61 -33.50
C VAL A 38 4.20 -22.30 -32.11
N TRP A 39 5.38 -22.82 -31.79
CA TRP A 39 5.97 -22.70 -30.44
C TRP A 39 6.83 -21.45 -30.23
N GLY A 40 7.14 -20.66 -31.26
CA GLY A 40 8.09 -19.54 -31.17
C GLY A 40 7.58 -18.23 -30.54
N GLY A 41 6.27 -18.09 -30.25
CA GLY A 41 5.66 -16.77 -30.00
C GLY A 41 5.34 -16.37 -28.55
N CYS A 42 5.08 -17.31 -27.65
CA CYS A 42 4.18 -17.03 -26.51
C CYS A 42 4.85 -16.62 -25.17
N ALA A 43 6.18 -16.64 -25.05
CA ALA A 43 6.85 -16.42 -23.76
C ALA A 43 6.92 -14.94 -23.32
N SER A 44 7.10 -14.00 -24.27
CA SER A 44 7.42 -12.60 -23.97
C SER A 44 6.34 -11.84 -23.18
N PRO A 45 5.03 -11.89 -23.55
CA PRO A 45 4.01 -11.11 -22.82
C PRO A 45 3.83 -11.56 -21.36
N VAL A 46 4.01 -12.86 -21.08
CA VAL A 46 3.86 -13.42 -19.72
C VAL A 46 5.04 -13.03 -18.83
N ALA A 47 6.25 -13.00 -19.38
CA ALA A 47 7.43 -12.51 -18.66
C ALA A 47 7.28 -11.02 -18.30
N MET A 48 6.87 -10.18 -19.28
CA MET A 48 6.65 -8.74 -19.06
C MET A 48 5.56 -8.45 -18.03
N HIS A 49 4.44 -9.18 -18.06
CA HIS A 49 3.37 -8.98 -17.08
C HIS A 49 3.82 -9.31 -15.64
N ARG A 50 4.59 -10.40 -15.45
CA ARG A 50 5.14 -10.77 -14.14
C ARG A 50 6.15 -9.75 -13.64
N ALA A 51 7.10 -9.32 -14.48
CA ALA A 51 8.09 -8.32 -14.12
C ALA A 51 7.43 -7.01 -13.63
N VAL A 52 6.39 -6.52 -14.33
CA VAL A 52 5.66 -5.32 -13.91
C VAL A 52 4.99 -5.48 -12.53
N LEU A 53 4.41 -6.65 -12.22
CA LEU A 53 3.84 -6.93 -10.89
C LEU A 53 4.92 -7.02 -9.81
N GLU A 54 6.04 -7.69 -10.10
CA GLU A 54 7.17 -7.81 -9.17
C GLU A 54 7.83 -6.45 -8.88
N TYR A 55 7.91 -5.54 -9.86
CA TYR A 55 8.37 -4.17 -9.64
C TYR A 55 7.37 -3.33 -8.83
N ASP A 56 6.06 -3.41 -9.12
CA ASP A 56 5.02 -2.71 -8.35
C ASP A 56 5.06 -3.10 -6.86
N TRP A 57 5.09 -4.41 -6.59
CA TRP A 57 5.23 -4.95 -5.22
C TRP A 57 6.54 -4.50 -4.57
N THR A 58 7.65 -4.46 -5.33
CA THR A 58 8.94 -3.99 -4.83
C THR A 58 8.92 -2.50 -4.49
N VAL A 59 8.29 -1.65 -5.31
CA VAL A 59 8.14 -0.21 -5.04
C VAL A 59 7.28 0.02 -3.80
N ASN A 60 6.09 -0.60 -3.75
CA ASN A 60 5.18 -0.49 -2.60
C ASN A 60 5.87 -0.92 -1.29
N ARG A 61 6.60 -2.04 -1.32
CA ARG A 61 7.40 -2.52 -0.20
C ARG A 61 8.50 -1.54 0.21
N ILE A 62 9.24 -0.96 -0.74
CA ILE A 62 10.29 0.02 -0.43
C ILE A 62 9.70 1.29 0.20
N GLU A 63 8.59 1.82 -0.32
CA GLU A 63 7.96 3.03 0.24
C GLU A 63 7.41 2.80 1.64
N THR A 64 6.75 1.65 1.88
CA THR A 64 6.24 1.29 3.20
C THR A 64 7.38 1.01 4.19
N GLU A 65 8.45 0.30 3.80
CA GLU A 65 9.66 0.11 4.62
C GLU A 65 10.32 1.47 4.97
N LEU A 66 10.44 2.39 4.02
CA LEU A 66 10.95 3.74 4.28
C LEU A 66 10.06 4.56 5.22
N LEU A 67 8.74 4.38 5.16
CA LEU A 67 7.79 4.99 6.09
C LEU A 67 8.00 4.44 7.52
N LEU A 68 8.05 3.11 7.69
CA LEU A 68 8.29 2.48 8.98
C LEU A 68 9.66 2.83 9.56
N LEU A 69 10.70 2.91 8.71
CA LEU A 69 12.04 3.35 9.11
C LEU A 69 12.06 4.80 9.61
N ASN A 70 11.19 5.66 9.09
CA ASN A 70 11.03 7.02 9.61
C ASN A 70 10.30 7.08 10.95
N ILE A 71 9.36 6.19 11.23
CA ILE A 71 8.78 6.02 12.59
C ILE A 71 9.84 5.50 13.57
N ALA A 72 10.68 4.55 13.13
CA ALA A 72 11.81 4.07 13.91
C ALA A 72 12.90 5.15 14.11
N ARG A 73 12.99 6.19 13.25
CA ARG A 73 13.83 7.38 13.46
C ARG A 73 13.25 8.31 14.53
N THR A 74 11.95 8.65 14.48
CA THR A 74 11.34 9.59 15.44
C THR A 74 11.41 9.07 16.88
N ARG A 75 11.30 7.76 17.11
CA ARG A 75 11.58 7.11 18.40
C ARG A 75 12.91 7.57 19.01
N TYR A 76 14.00 7.50 18.23
CA TYR A 76 15.33 7.89 18.68
C TYR A 76 15.63 9.40 18.52
N HIS A 77 14.60 10.21 18.27
CA HIS A 77 14.71 11.64 18.00
C HIS A 77 15.64 11.97 16.80
N GLU A 78 15.82 11.01 15.88
CA GLU A 78 16.63 11.19 14.67
C GLU A 78 15.84 11.97 13.60
N PRO A 79 16.51 12.81 12.77
CA PRO A 79 15.85 13.48 11.65
C PRO A 79 15.22 12.48 10.66
N ILE A 80 13.95 12.70 10.33
CA ILE A 80 13.25 11.97 9.28
C ILE A 80 13.71 12.42 7.89
N HIS A 81 13.84 11.46 6.96
CA HIS A 81 14.30 11.68 5.59
C HIS A 81 13.61 10.68 4.65
N PHE A 82 13.19 11.17 3.48
CA PHE A 82 12.41 10.41 2.51
C PHE A 82 13.10 10.39 1.14
N THR A 83 12.92 9.28 0.45
CA THR A 83 13.44 9.01 -0.90
C THR A 83 12.31 8.41 -1.72
N ALA A 84 12.01 8.99 -2.87
CA ALA A 84 11.11 8.40 -3.85
C ALA A 84 11.90 7.44 -4.75
N VAL A 85 11.29 6.31 -5.14
CA VAL A 85 11.72 5.57 -6.32
C VAL A 85 11.00 6.18 -7.51
N SER A 86 11.74 6.82 -8.42
CA SER A 86 11.12 7.58 -9.53
C SER A 86 10.94 6.76 -10.80
N ASN A 87 11.74 5.70 -10.97
CA ASN A 87 11.65 4.75 -12.07
C ASN A 87 12.42 3.46 -11.74
N ILE A 88 11.95 2.32 -12.23
CA ILE A 88 12.72 1.07 -12.32
C ILE A 88 12.75 0.69 -13.80
N ALA A 89 13.92 0.76 -14.42
CA ALA A 89 14.11 0.40 -15.83
C ALA A 89 14.92 -0.89 -15.93
N ALA A 90 14.36 -1.93 -16.52
CA ALA A 90 15.00 -3.23 -16.65
C ALA A 90 15.21 -3.63 -18.11
N THR A 91 16.38 -4.23 -18.38
CA THR A 91 16.72 -4.81 -19.69
C THR A 91 16.82 -6.32 -19.57
N PHE A 92 16.03 -7.04 -20.36
CA PHE A 92 16.04 -8.49 -20.45
C PHE A 92 16.79 -8.97 -21.69
N ASP A 93 17.80 -9.82 -21.49
CA ASP A 93 18.58 -10.48 -22.55
C ASP A 93 18.29 -11.98 -22.51
N PHE A 94 17.55 -12.47 -23.51
CA PHE A 94 17.21 -13.88 -23.69
C PHE A 94 18.02 -14.46 -24.83
N ARG A 95 18.96 -15.37 -24.53
CA ARG A 95 19.82 -16.01 -25.54
C ARG A 95 19.47 -17.49 -25.64
N VAL A 96 19.11 -17.92 -26.84
CA VAL A 96 18.90 -19.34 -27.18
C VAL A 96 20.01 -19.76 -28.13
N ASN A 97 20.97 -20.50 -27.60
CA ASN A 97 22.14 -20.96 -28.33
C ASN A 97 21.90 -22.38 -28.83
N SER A 98 21.80 -22.54 -30.15
CA SER A 98 21.75 -23.85 -30.81
C SER A 98 22.91 -23.93 -31.80
N GLY A 99 23.81 -24.90 -31.61
CA GLY A 99 25.00 -25.08 -32.42
C GLY A 99 25.29 -26.55 -32.68
N LEU A 100 25.57 -26.89 -33.93
CA LEU A 100 25.98 -28.22 -34.35
C LEU A 100 27.45 -28.16 -34.80
N THR A 101 28.33 -28.83 -34.07
CA THR A 101 29.77 -28.84 -34.35
C THR A 101 30.21 -30.27 -34.66
N GLY A 102 30.38 -30.55 -35.95
CA GLY A 102 30.98 -31.79 -36.44
C GLY A 102 32.49 -31.66 -36.57
N LEU A 103 33.24 -32.55 -35.90
CA LEU A 103 34.67 -32.69 -36.08
C LEU A 103 34.93 -33.84 -37.06
N LEU A 104 35.33 -33.51 -38.28
CA LEU A 104 35.77 -34.50 -39.27
C LEU A 104 37.24 -34.84 -39.01
N ALA A 105 37.48 -36.03 -38.47
CA ALA A 105 38.83 -36.52 -38.20
C ALA A 105 39.15 -37.60 -39.24
N GLY A 106 40.18 -37.35 -40.07
CA GLY A 106 40.50 -38.16 -41.27
C GLY A 106 40.96 -39.62 -41.05
N ALA A 107 40.64 -40.22 -39.90
CA ALA A 107 40.81 -41.64 -39.60
C ALA A 107 39.42 -42.32 -39.58
N PRO A 108 39.25 -43.50 -40.20
CA PRO A 108 37.94 -44.14 -40.33
C PRO A 108 37.35 -44.47 -38.94
N GLY A 109 36.20 -43.85 -38.64
CA GLY A 109 35.48 -44.01 -37.37
C GLY A 109 35.72 -42.93 -36.32
N ALA A 110 36.49 -41.87 -36.62
CA ALA A 110 36.79 -40.77 -35.69
C ALA A 110 35.89 -39.52 -35.85
N ASP A 111 34.97 -39.51 -36.81
CA ASP A 111 34.03 -38.40 -37.01
C ASP A 111 33.08 -38.26 -35.81
N SER A 112 33.08 -37.09 -35.16
CA SER A 112 32.23 -36.83 -33.98
C SER A 112 31.30 -35.66 -34.22
N LEU A 113 30.01 -35.85 -33.92
CA LEU A 113 28.97 -34.84 -34.06
C LEU A 113 28.51 -34.38 -32.68
N SER A 114 28.83 -33.15 -32.32
CA SER A 114 28.40 -32.54 -31.05
C SER A 114 27.25 -31.55 -31.29
N LEU A 115 26.21 -31.66 -30.46
CA LEU A 115 25.05 -30.76 -30.45
C LEU A 115 25.08 -29.97 -29.14
N THR A 116 25.28 -28.66 -29.25
CA THR A 116 25.24 -27.72 -28.14
C THR A 116 23.90 -27.02 -28.14
N LEU A 117 23.09 -27.31 -27.11
CA LEU A 117 21.84 -26.61 -26.81
C LEU A 117 22.00 -25.91 -25.47
N GLY A 118 21.79 -24.60 -25.44
CA GLY A 118 21.83 -23.78 -24.23
C GLY A 118 20.80 -22.67 -24.28
N SER A 119 20.23 -22.34 -23.14
CA SER A 119 19.39 -21.17 -22.94
C SER A 119 19.91 -20.37 -21.75
N SER A 120 19.97 -19.06 -21.89
CA SER A 120 20.23 -18.15 -20.78
C SER A 120 19.29 -16.96 -20.83
N ALA A 121 18.90 -16.49 -19.65
CA ALA A 121 18.18 -15.25 -19.44
C ALA A 121 19.01 -14.41 -18.47
N ALA A 122 19.17 -13.13 -18.76
CA ALA A 122 19.79 -12.15 -17.86
C ALA A 122 18.91 -10.91 -17.77
N GLU A 123 18.74 -10.40 -16.56
CA GLU A 123 18.02 -9.15 -16.28
C GLU A 123 18.99 -8.15 -15.65
N ASN A 124 18.98 -6.92 -16.15
CA ASN A 124 19.78 -5.82 -15.61
C ASN A 124 18.84 -4.68 -15.20
N PRO A 125 18.31 -4.69 -13.96
CA PRO A 125 17.46 -3.63 -13.45
C PRO A 125 18.29 -2.43 -12.98
N THR A 126 17.89 -1.23 -13.39
CA THR A 126 18.43 0.05 -12.93
C THR A 126 17.36 0.78 -12.14
N VAL A 127 17.56 0.93 -10.83
CA VAL A 127 16.65 1.64 -9.93
C VAL A 127 17.07 3.11 -9.88
N THR A 128 16.10 4.01 -10.07
CA THR A 128 16.30 5.46 -10.04
C THR A 128 15.71 6.01 -8.75
N ILE A 129 16.56 6.48 -7.83
CA ILE A 129 16.18 6.99 -6.52
C ILE A 129 16.35 8.51 -6.51
N ILE A 130 15.32 9.24 -6.07
CA ILE A 130 15.33 10.69 -5.92
C ILE A 130 15.15 11.05 -4.44
N PRO A 131 16.11 11.76 -3.81
CA PRO A 131 15.97 12.21 -2.43
C PRO A 131 14.97 13.36 -2.35
N ILE A 132 13.91 13.21 -1.54
CA ILE A 132 12.86 14.22 -1.39
C ILE A 132 13.38 15.30 -0.43
N GLN A 133 13.77 16.45 -0.98
CA GLN A 133 14.47 17.51 -0.25
C GLN A 133 13.98 18.91 -0.67
N GLY A 134 14.41 19.94 0.07
CA GLY A 134 14.14 21.34 -0.24
C GLY A 134 12.99 21.97 0.57
N LYS A 135 12.81 23.28 0.38
CA LYS A 135 11.89 24.10 1.20
C LYS A 135 10.44 23.63 1.12
N GLU A 136 9.97 23.22 -0.06
CA GLU A 136 8.57 22.82 -0.24
C GLU A 136 8.23 21.55 0.54
N PHE A 137 9.05 20.50 0.41
CA PHE A 137 8.87 19.27 1.20
C PHE A 137 8.86 19.56 2.70
N THR A 138 9.88 20.29 3.19
CA THR A 138 9.96 20.70 4.60
C THR A 138 8.73 21.50 5.03
N THR A 139 8.16 22.33 4.15
CA THR A 139 6.94 23.08 4.44
C THR A 139 5.72 22.16 4.53
N ARG A 140 5.49 21.27 3.55
CA ARG A 140 4.36 20.30 3.57
C ARG A 140 4.46 19.36 4.79
N LEU A 141 5.65 18.85 5.08
CA LEU A 141 5.94 17.95 6.22
C LEU A 141 5.69 18.59 7.60
N LEU A 142 5.95 19.89 7.74
CA LEU A 142 5.79 20.64 9.00
C LEU A 142 4.42 21.30 9.15
N THR A 143 3.73 21.60 8.05
CA THR A 143 2.39 22.20 8.07
C THR A 143 1.37 21.17 8.56
N PRO A 144 0.44 21.52 9.47
CA PRO A 144 -0.63 20.61 9.85
C PRO A 144 -1.54 20.26 8.66
N ILE A 145 -2.09 19.05 8.64
CA ILE A 145 -3.12 18.72 7.65
C ILE A 145 -4.35 19.63 7.82
N THR A 146 -5.23 19.68 6.83
CA THR A 146 -6.36 20.61 6.83
C THR A 146 -7.70 19.90 6.97
N GLU A 147 -8.76 20.65 7.27
CA GLU A 147 -10.13 20.17 7.34
C GLU A 147 -10.61 19.52 6.02
N GLU A 148 -10.11 19.98 4.87
CA GLU A 148 -10.37 19.34 3.57
C GLU A 148 -9.76 17.94 3.49
N THR A 149 -8.58 17.73 4.09
CA THR A 149 -8.00 16.38 4.23
C THR A 149 -8.88 15.49 5.10
N ILE A 150 -9.44 16.02 6.20
CA ILE A 150 -10.35 15.25 7.08
C ILE A 150 -11.63 14.87 6.37
N PHE A 151 -12.23 15.79 5.61
CA PHE A 151 -13.45 15.52 4.85
C PHE A 151 -13.23 14.44 3.79
N PHE A 152 -12.12 14.49 3.05
CA PHE A 152 -11.75 13.46 2.08
C PHE A 152 -11.59 12.08 2.74
N LEU A 153 -10.80 12.00 3.82
CA LEU A 153 -10.56 10.76 4.57
C LEU A 153 -11.85 10.19 5.21
N ALA A 154 -12.75 11.06 5.68
CA ALA A 154 -14.06 10.67 6.21
C ALA A 154 -14.99 10.13 5.09
N GLN A 155 -14.96 10.72 3.89
CA GLN A 155 -15.73 10.25 2.74
C GLN A 155 -15.27 8.88 2.22
N GLN A 156 -13.99 8.53 2.38
CA GLN A 156 -13.47 7.18 2.09
C GLN A 156 -13.97 6.13 3.10
N GLY A 157 -14.62 6.53 4.20
CA GLY A 157 -15.23 5.63 5.16
C GLY A 157 -14.30 5.16 6.29
N ILE A 158 -13.18 5.86 6.52
CA ILE A 158 -12.23 5.59 7.61
C ILE A 158 -12.89 5.87 8.97
N ASP A 159 -12.66 5.01 9.97
CA ASP A 159 -13.25 5.19 11.30
C ASP A 159 -12.76 6.49 11.97
N PRO A 160 -13.66 7.37 12.48
CA PRO A 160 -13.26 8.55 13.25
C PRO A 160 -12.36 8.25 14.45
N ALA A 161 -12.45 7.05 15.02
CA ALA A 161 -11.56 6.58 16.08
C ALA A 161 -10.13 6.41 15.57
N ILE A 162 -9.92 5.72 14.44
CA ILE A 162 -8.59 5.60 13.80
C ILE A 162 -8.11 6.99 13.36
N LEU A 163 -8.95 7.71 12.60
CA LEU A 163 -8.64 8.99 12.00
C LEU A 163 -8.23 10.02 13.04
N PHE A 164 -9.08 10.35 14.01
CA PHE A 164 -8.78 11.40 14.98
C PHE A 164 -7.70 11.01 15.99
N ARG A 165 -7.56 9.72 16.35
CA ARG A 165 -6.41 9.28 17.16
C ARG A 165 -5.08 9.48 16.43
N LEU A 166 -5.04 9.27 15.12
CA LEU A 166 -3.83 9.46 14.32
C LEU A 166 -3.56 10.94 14.02
N VAL A 167 -4.57 11.72 13.61
CA VAL A 167 -4.36 13.07 13.05
C VAL A 167 -4.65 14.22 14.02
N SER A 168 -5.39 14.02 15.11
CA SER A 168 -5.64 15.09 16.08
C SER A 168 -4.50 15.23 17.09
N ARG A 169 -4.06 16.46 17.35
CA ARG A 169 -3.19 16.79 18.50
C ARG A 169 -4.00 16.96 19.79
N GLY A 170 -5.31 17.11 19.69
CA GLY A 170 -6.23 17.27 20.81
C GLY A 170 -7.45 18.13 20.41
N ILE A 171 -8.43 18.20 21.31
CA ILE A 171 -9.65 19.00 21.14
C ILE A 171 -9.54 20.25 22.01
N ILE A 172 -9.83 21.42 21.44
CA ILE A 172 -10.05 22.66 22.19
C ILE A 172 -11.55 22.73 22.47
N PHE A 173 -11.96 22.78 23.74
CA PHE A 173 -13.36 22.76 24.18
C PHE A 173 -13.54 23.77 25.32
N GLU A 174 -14.42 24.75 25.14
CA GLU A 174 -14.62 25.87 26.08
C GLU A 174 -13.28 26.56 26.47
N SER A 175 -12.76 26.29 27.67
CA SER A 175 -11.44 26.71 28.16
C SER A 175 -10.48 25.54 28.46
N GLU A 176 -10.92 24.29 28.24
CA GLU A 176 -10.09 23.09 28.38
C GLU A 176 -9.41 22.70 27.05
N VAL A 177 -8.29 21.97 27.16
CA VAL A 177 -7.64 21.30 26.03
C VAL A 177 -7.54 19.82 26.33
N LEU A 178 -8.19 18.99 25.52
CA LEU A 178 -8.17 17.54 25.61
C LEU A 178 -7.03 17.02 24.73
N SER A 179 -5.80 17.02 25.23
CA SER A 179 -4.61 16.63 24.47
C SER A 179 -4.57 15.14 24.11
N ASN A 180 -4.29 14.85 22.85
CA ASN A 180 -4.01 13.50 22.37
C ASN A 180 -2.52 13.16 22.60
N GLN A 181 -2.12 13.04 23.87
CA GLN A 181 -0.76 12.65 24.30
C GLN A 181 -0.82 11.81 25.60
N PRO A 182 -0.36 10.53 25.60
CA PRO A 182 -0.48 9.64 26.76
C PRO A 182 0.15 10.15 28.06
N HIS A 183 1.21 10.97 27.99
CA HIS A 183 1.83 11.57 29.17
C HIS A 183 0.95 12.60 29.92
N ARG A 184 -0.20 12.99 29.36
CA ARG A 184 -1.27 13.73 30.07
C ARG A 184 -2.49 12.81 30.24
N PRO A 185 -2.48 11.88 31.21
CA PRO A 185 -3.41 10.76 31.22
C PRO A 185 -4.89 11.15 31.40
N GLU A 186 -5.19 12.25 32.09
CA GLU A 186 -6.58 12.74 32.24
C GLU A 186 -7.11 13.37 30.95
N GLU A 187 -6.33 14.27 30.34
CA GLU A 187 -6.66 14.89 29.06
C GLU A 187 -6.78 13.84 27.94
N TYR A 188 -5.86 12.85 27.91
CA TYR A 188 -5.88 11.76 26.95
C TYR A 188 -7.09 10.83 27.15
N ARG A 189 -7.49 10.55 28.41
CA ARG A 189 -8.71 9.80 28.70
C ARG A 189 -9.95 10.53 28.19
N LYS A 190 -10.12 11.81 28.55
CA LYS A 190 -11.20 12.67 28.05
C LYS A 190 -11.20 12.70 26.50
N PHE A 191 -10.04 12.86 25.88
CA PHE A 191 -9.87 12.86 24.42
C PHE A 191 -10.32 11.54 23.78
N ARG A 192 -9.82 10.40 24.26
CA ARG A 192 -10.19 9.06 23.76
C ARG A 192 -11.71 8.82 23.87
N GLN A 193 -12.32 9.23 24.99
CA GLN A 193 -13.76 9.14 25.20
C GLN A 193 -14.57 9.98 24.20
N ARG A 194 -14.17 11.24 23.95
CA ARG A 194 -14.79 12.06 22.90
C ARG A 194 -14.66 11.44 21.50
N VAL A 195 -13.51 10.89 21.17
CA VAL A 195 -13.25 10.28 19.85
C VAL A 195 -14.02 8.98 19.64
N MET A 196 -14.17 8.15 20.68
CA MET A 196 -15.06 6.97 20.63
C MET A 196 -16.53 7.38 20.46
N HIS A 197 -16.97 8.45 21.12
CA HIS A 197 -18.33 8.96 20.95
C HIS A 197 -18.61 9.42 19.52
N VAL A 198 -17.65 10.10 18.87
CA VAL A 198 -17.73 10.49 17.46
C VAL A 198 -17.73 9.28 16.52
N SER A 199 -16.97 8.23 16.81
CA SER A 199 -17.00 6.97 16.04
C SER A 199 -18.37 6.28 16.14
N TRP A 200 -18.94 6.17 17.33
CA TRP A 200 -20.29 5.64 17.54
C TRP A 200 -21.38 6.48 16.84
N LEU A 201 -21.30 7.82 16.90
CA LEU A 201 -22.20 8.69 16.13
C LEU A 201 -22.13 8.42 14.62
N ARG A 202 -20.98 7.98 14.09
CA ARG A 202 -20.86 7.56 12.69
C ARG A 202 -21.48 6.18 12.44
N SER A 203 -21.34 5.20 13.35
CA SER A 203 -21.97 3.88 13.16
C SER A 203 -23.50 3.97 13.12
N GLU A 204 -24.09 4.83 13.96
CA GLU A 204 -25.54 5.12 13.93
C GLU A 204 -25.96 6.07 12.78
N ARG A 205 -25.03 6.51 11.93
CA ARG A 205 -25.25 7.44 10.80
C ARG A 205 -25.80 8.81 11.22
N HIS A 206 -25.49 9.25 12.44
CA HIS A 206 -25.83 10.57 12.96
C HIS A 206 -24.70 11.60 12.84
N LEU A 207 -23.46 11.15 12.59
CA LEU A 207 -22.32 12.03 12.35
C LEU A 207 -22.31 12.56 10.91
N PHE A 208 -22.33 13.88 10.77
CA PHE A 208 -22.12 14.58 9.51
C PHE A 208 -20.76 15.27 9.54
N ILE A 209 -19.94 15.06 8.50
CA ILE A 209 -18.71 15.81 8.25
C ILE A 209 -18.81 16.39 6.85
N GLY A 210 -18.76 17.72 6.71
CA GLY A 210 -18.85 18.35 5.39
C GLY A 210 -18.81 19.86 5.39
N PRO A 211 -18.67 20.48 4.19
CA PRO A 211 -18.61 21.93 4.04
C PRO A 211 -19.99 22.57 4.21
N LEU A 212 -20.07 23.63 5.02
CA LEU A 212 -21.28 24.42 5.19
C LEU A 212 -21.76 24.98 3.85
N GLN A 213 -23.07 24.89 3.60
CA GLN A 213 -23.72 25.43 2.40
C GLN A 213 -24.66 26.55 2.81
N PHE A 214 -24.32 27.80 2.50
CA PHE A 214 -25.11 28.97 2.92
C PHE A 214 -25.30 29.97 1.79
N THR A 215 -26.30 30.84 1.93
CA THR A 215 -26.56 31.95 1.02
C THR A 215 -26.09 33.25 1.64
N ASP A 216 -25.26 34.00 0.93
CA ASP A 216 -24.77 35.33 1.34
C ASP A 216 -24.72 36.25 0.10
N GLY A 217 -25.19 37.49 0.26
CA GLY A 217 -25.42 38.42 -0.85
C GLY A 217 -26.39 37.89 -1.92
N GLY A 218 -27.26 36.93 -1.56
CA GLY A 218 -28.14 36.23 -2.52
C GLY A 218 -27.45 35.12 -3.34
N GLN A 219 -26.16 34.88 -3.14
CA GLN A 219 -25.41 33.80 -3.81
C GLN A 219 -25.16 32.62 -2.85
N ARG A 220 -25.30 31.40 -3.35
CA ARG A 220 -24.92 30.18 -2.62
C ARG A 220 -23.39 30.06 -2.57
N LYS A 221 -22.84 29.87 -1.37
CA LYS A 221 -21.41 29.72 -1.09
C LYS A 221 -21.14 28.39 -0.38
N THR A 222 -19.96 27.84 -0.66
CA THR A 222 -19.38 26.70 0.06
C THR A 222 -18.42 27.24 1.10
N GLY A 223 -18.66 26.90 2.36
CA GLY A 223 -17.94 27.39 3.53
C GLY A 223 -16.86 26.44 4.04
N ARG A 224 -16.54 26.61 5.32
CA ARG A 224 -15.67 25.74 6.11
C ARG A 224 -16.32 24.37 6.32
N ILE A 225 -15.48 23.37 6.55
CA ILE A 225 -15.90 22.02 6.92
C ILE A 225 -16.16 21.98 8.43
N VAL A 226 -17.27 21.35 8.82
CA VAL A 226 -17.68 21.16 10.21
C VAL A 226 -17.99 19.68 10.48
N MET A 227 -17.98 19.29 11.76
CA MET A 227 -18.44 17.99 12.22
C MET A 227 -19.60 18.13 13.22
N THR A 228 -20.75 17.52 12.92
CA THR A 228 -22.02 17.74 13.64
C THR A 228 -22.78 16.43 13.87
N ASN A 229 -23.65 16.38 14.88
CA ASN A 229 -24.62 15.27 15.09
C ASN A 229 -25.98 15.51 14.41
N PHE A 230 -26.03 16.46 13.47
CA PHE A 230 -27.20 16.89 12.70
C PHE A 230 -26.76 17.30 11.30
N ASP A 231 -27.67 17.25 10.31
CA ASP A 231 -27.39 17.78 8.96
C ASP A 231 -27.44 19.32 8.97
N PRO A 232 -26.32 20.03 8.74
CA PRO A 232 -26.32 21.49 8.77
C PRO A 232 -27.24 22.12 7.70
N ASN A 233 -27.58 21.40 6.63
CA ASN A 233 -28.49 21.91 5.59
C ASN A 233 -29.94 22.06 6.08
N THR A 234 -30.31 21.41 7.18
CA THR A 234 -31.64 21.57 7.81
C THR A 234 -31.78 22.88 8.60
N LEU A 235 -30.66 23.50 8.98
CA LEU A 235 -30.67 24.72 9.79
C LEU A 235 -31.07 25.98 8.98
N PRO A 236 -31.63 27.00 9.66
CA PRO A 236 -31.75 28.35 9.14
C PRO A 236 -30.44 28.89 8.53
N ASN A 237 -30.56 29.82 7.58
CA ASN A 237 -29.40 30.31 6.82
C ASN A 237 -28.47 31.19 7.69
N ASP A 238 -29.06 31.91 8.63
CA ASP A 238 -28.42 32.70 9.68
C ASP A 238 -27.68 31.81 10.70
N GLU A 239 -28.26 30.68 11.13
CA GLU A 239 -27.52 29.68 11.93
C GLU A 239 -26.32 29.10 11.17
N ARG A 240 -26.48 28.73 9.89
CA ARG A 240 -25.37 28.27 9.05
C ARG A 240 -24.29 29.33 8.86
N LEU A 241 -24.68 30.61 8.75
CA LEU A 241 -23.73 31.73 8.70
C LEU A 241 -23.03 31.95 10.04
N ALA A 242 -23.70 31.74 11.17
CA ALA A 242 -23.08 31.78 12.50
C ALA A 242 -22.07 30.63 12.68
N LEU A 243 -22.39 29.41 12.26
CA LEU A 243 -21.44 28.28 12.24
C LEU A 243 -20.23 28.56 11.34
N GLN A 244 -20.44 29.17 10.17
CA GLN A 244 -19.35 29.60 9.28
C GLN A 244 -18.42 30.59 9.99
N GLN A 245 -18.98 31.65 10.60
CA GLN A 245 -18.22 32.66 11.34
C GLN A 245 -17.51 32.10 12.59
N GLN A 246 -18.03 31.00 13.18
CA GLN A 246 -17.37 30.30 14.27
C GLN A 246 -16.19 29.45 13.77
N ALA A 247 -16.36 28.71 12.67
CA ALA A 247 -15.27 27.95 12.04
C ALA A 247 -14.13 28.86 11.56
N GLU A 248 -14.46 30.03 11.00
CA GLU A 248 -13.51 31.05 10.55
C GLU A 248 -12.61 31.64 11.66
N ARG A 249 -12.97 31.50 12.94
CA ARG A 249 -12.11 31.89 14.07
C ARG A 249 -10.87 30.99 14.21
N PHE A 250 -10.93 29.78 13.68
CA PHE A 250 -9.82 28.84 13.66
C PHE A 250 -9.19 28.76 12.26
N SER A 251 -7.88 28.48 12.19
CA SER A 251 -7.23 28.18 10.91
C SER A 251 -7.79 26.90 10.28
N ARG A 252 -7.59 26.68 8.97
CA ARG A 252 -7.97 25.43 8.27
C ARG A 252 -7.28 24.16 8.82
N HIS A 253 -6.31 24.33 9.71
CA HIS A 253 -5.65 23.28 10.50
C HIS A 253 -6.45 22.86 11.75
N HIS A 254 -7.71 23.32 11.85
CA HIS A 254 -8.66 22.94 12.87
C HIS A 254 -10.00 22.63 12.22
N LEU A 255 -10.61 21.51 12.62
CA LEU A 255 -11.98 21.16 12.26
C LEU A 255 -12.92 21.64 13.37
N LEU A 256 -13.92 22.47 13.05
CA LEU A 256 -14.97 22.85 14.01
C LEU A 256 -15.85 21.62 14.31
N VAL A 257 -16.23 21.47 15.57
CA VAL A 257 -17.14 20.41 16.04
C VAL A 257 -18.30 21.04 16.81
N ASP A 258 -19.53 20.66 16.48
CA ASP A 258 -20.76 21.07 17.16
C ASP A 258 -21.67 19.83 17.34
N ILE A 259 -21.46 19.12 18.45
CA ILE A 259 -22.35 18.03 18.92
C ILE A 259 -23.32 18.64 19.93
N ARG A 260 -24.57 18.88 19.50
CA ARG A 260 -25.62 19.56 20.28
C ARG A 260 -26.45 18.59 21.12
N GLN A 261 -27.05 19.09 22.20
CA GLN A 261 -27.79 18.30 23.20
C GLN A 261 -29.14 17.76 22.71
N ASP A 262 -29.79 18.47 21.78
CA ASP A 262 -31.11 18.19 21.22
C ASP A 262 -31.09 17.22 20.03
N HIS A 263 -29.91 16.73 19.66
CA HIS A 263 -29.66 15.81 18.56
C HIS A 263 -29.06 14.48 19.07
N PRO A 264 -29.05 13.39 18.28
CA PRO A 264 -28.59 12.08 18.74
C PRO A 264 -27.18 12.10 19.34
N GLY A 265 -26.97 11.39 20.45
CA GLY A 265 -25.73 11.44 21.27
C GLY A 265 -25.50 12.75 22.03
N GLY A 266 -26.46 13.68 21.98
CA GLY A 266 -26.38 14.99 22.64
C GLY A 266 -26.18 14.95 24.16
N ASP A 267 -26.39 13.80 24.80
CA ASP A 267 -26.04 13.55 26.21
C ASP A 267 -24.56 13.80 26.53
N PHE A 268 -23.68 13.69 25.52
CA PHE A 268 -22.25 14.01 25.63
C PHE A 268 -21.86 15.17 24.70
N PRO A 269 -22.37 16.39 24.92
CA PRO A 269 -22.27 17.50 23.97
C PRO A 269 -20.84 18.02 23.84
N LEU A 270 -20.47 18.50 22.65
CA LEU A 270 -19.11 18.91 22.32
C LEU A 270 -19.13 20.06 21.31
N PHE A 271 -18.97 21.30 21.79
CA PHE A 271 -18.76 22.47 20.95
C PHE A 271 -17.31 22.96 21.06
N GLY A 272 -16.57 22.97 19.95
CA GLY A 272 -15.13 23.28 19.99
C GLY A 272 -14.42 23.00 18.67
N ALA A 273 -13.10 22.75 18.74
CA ALA A 273 -12.28 22.52 17.55
C ALA A 273 -11.24 21.41 17.74
N ILE A 274 -11.18 20.48 16.80
CA ILE A 274 -10.14 19.45 16.70
C ILE A 274 -8.89 20.09 16.08
N ARG A 275 -7.79 20.20 16.83
CA ARG A 275 -6.52 20.73 16.33
C ARG A 275 -5.73 19.63 15.63
N LEU A 276 -5.41 19.82 14.35
CA LEU A 276 -4.77 18.81 13.51
C LEU A 276 -3.24 18.77 13.68
N ARG A 277 -2.63 17.61 13.40
CA ARG A 277 -1.19 17.36 13.38
C ARG A 277 -0.63 17.61 11.98
N SER A 278 0.67 17.93 11.89
CA SER A 278 1.46 17.79 10.67
C SER A 278 1.93 16.36 10.49
N PHE A 279 2.29 15.97 9.27
CA PHE A 279 2.74 14.59 9.00
C PHE A 279 3.96 14.21 9.87
N LYS A 280 4.90 15.14 10.10
CA LYS A 280 5.97 14.97 11.10
C LYS A 280 5.43 14.68 12.51
N ALA A 281 4.45 15.45 12.98
CA ALA A 281 3.88 15.29 14.31
C ALA A 281 3.04 14.00 14.47
N ILE A 282 2.59 13.39 13.36
CA ILE A 282 1.97 12.05 13.36
C ILE A 282 3.06 10.97 13.54
N LEU A 283 4.14 11.04 12.77
CA LEU A 283 5.28 10.11 12.91
C LEU A 283 5.94 10.19 14.29
N GLU A 284 6.00 11.38 14.88
CA GLU A 284 6.48 11.59 16.26
C GLU A 284 5.51 11.00 17.31
N PHE A 285 4.19 11.10 17.10
CA PHE A 285 3.22 10.46 17.99
C PHE A 285 3.36 8.95 18.00
N ILE A 286 3.43 8.31 16.83
CA ILE A 286 3.57 6.85 16.72
C ILE A 286 4.93 6.40 17.29
N GLY A 287 6.04 7.02 16.85
CA GLY A 287 7.39 6.59 17.22
C GLY A 287 7.69 6.68 18.72
N ARG A 288 7.17 7.71 19.40
CA ARG A 288 7.23 7.82 20.86
C ARG A 288 6.26 6.84 21.53
N GLY A 289 5.09 6.60 20.92
CA GLY A 289 4.09 5.61 21.34
C GLY A 289 4.54 4.15 21.37
N ILE A 290 5.68 3.80 20.75
CA ILE A 290 6.19 2.42 20.78
C ILE A 290 6.66 2.02 22.20
N THR A 291 7.34 2.93 22.93
CA THR A 291 7.84 2.66 24.31
C THR A 291 8.08 3.90 25.19
N GLU A 292 8.26 5.09 24.63
CA GLU A 292 8.58 6.30 25.43
C GLU A 292 7.32 6.90 26.08
N GLU A 293 6.26 7.08 25.30
CA GLU A 293 4.93 7.53 25.76
C GLU A 293 3.86 6.55 25.24
N PRO A 294 3.86 5.29 25.70
CA PRO A 294 2.95 4.27 25.18
C PRO A 294 1.49 4.65 25.43
N GLU A 295 0.67 4.50 24.41
CA GLU A 295 -0.79 4.61 24.55
C GLU A 295 -1.33 3.49 25.44
N PHE A 296 -2.31 3.84 26.28
CA PHE A 296 -2.96 2.93 27.22
C PHE A 296 -4.44 2.75 26.90
N HIS A 297 -5.05 1.69 27.44
CA HIS A 297 -6.47 1.40 27.26
C HIS A 297 -7.34 2.47 27.93
N VAL A 298 -8.42 2.87 27.25
CA VAL A 298 -9.42 3.81 27.77
C VAL A 298 -10.79 3.26 27.42
N ASP A 299 -11.60 3.01 28.45
CA ASP A 299 -12.99 2.60 28.29
C ASP A 299 -13.88 3.74 27.75
N PRO A 300 -14.93 3.43 26.97
CA PRO A 300 -15.92 4.41 26.53
C PRO A 300 -16.51 5.20 27.71
N ASP A 301 -16.94 6.44 27.44
CA ASP A 301 -17.80 7.17 28.38
C ASP A 301 -19.18 6.47 28.43
N PRO A 302 -19.84 6.32 29.60
CA PRO A 302 -21.15 5.67 29.72
C PRO A 302 -22.28 6.24 28.85
N ARG A 303 -22.12 7.45 28.28
CA ARG A 303 -23.03 8.08 27.31
C ARG A 303 -22.73 7.73 25.86
N THR A 304 -21.73 6.91 25.61
CA THR A 304 -21.39 6.37 24.28
C THR A 304 -22.03 4.99 24.14
N GLY A 305 -22.62 4.73 22.98
CA GLY A 305 -23.14 3.41 22.66
C GLY A 305 -22.05 2.36 22.42
N GLN A 306 -22.42 1.25 21.78
CA GLN A 306 -21.52 0.12 21.59
C GLN A 306 -20.35 0.47 20.65
N VAL A 307 -19.13 0.43 21.18
CA VAL A 307 -17.89 0.58 20.39
C VAL A 307 -17.40 -0.81 20.00
N ALA A 308 -17.30 -1.09 18.69
CA ALA A 308 -16.99 -2.43 18.19
C ALA A 308 -15.51 -2.83 18.38
N VAL A 309 -14.58 -1.89 18.18
CA VAL A 309 -13.12 -2.14 18.29
C VAL A 309 -12.47 -0.93 18.97
N ASN A 310 -11.72 -1.16 20.03
CA ASN A 310 -11.06 -0.09 20.82
C ASN A 310 -9.70 -0.56 21.36
N PRO A 311 -8.65 -0.62 20.53
CA PRO A 311 -7.34 -1.07 20.97
C PRO A 311 -6.63 0.00 21.83
N ALA A 312 -5.75 -0.43 22.72
CA ALA A 312 -4.96 0.49 23.54
C ALA A 312 -4.16 1.47 22.67
N ARG A 313 -3.47 0.97 21.63
CA ARG A 313 -2.64 1.73 20.68
C ARG A 313 -3.40 2.12 19.40
N THR A 314 -3.00 3.21 18.75
CA THR A 314 -3.58 3.72 17.49
C THR A 314 -3.06 2.92 16.31
N LEU A 315 -1.77 2.58 16.35
CA LEU A 315 -1.10 1.66 15.45
C LEU A 315 -0.09 0.88 16.28
N THR A 316 -0.13 -0.45 16.21
CA THR A 316 0.80 -1.31 16.95
C THR A 316 2.02 -1.64 16.09
N ILE A 317 3.16 -1.04 16.46
CA ILE A 317 4.48 -1.45 15.99
C ILE A 317 5.16 -2.23 17.11
N ARG A 318 5.67 -3.42 16.81
CA ARG A 318 6.47 -4.25 17.72
C ARG A 318 7.97 -4.06 17.48
N GLU A 319 8.75 -4.44 18.49
CA GLU A 319 10.21 -4.46 18.45
C GLU A 319 10.72 -5.84 18.87
N SER A 320 11.64 -6.41 18.09
CA SER A 320 12.32 -7.66 18.41
C SER A 320 13.80 -7.58 18.07
N ARG A 321 14.64 -8.37 18.77
CA ARG A 321 16.05 -8.58 18.39
C ARG A 321 16.22 -9.63 17.30
N ILE A 322 15.18 -10.41 17.05
CA ILE A 322 15.11 -11.45 16.03
C ILE A 322 14.19 -10.93 14.93
N GLN A 323 14.54 -11.18 13.67
CA GLN A 323 13.68 -10.87 12.54
C GLN A 323 12.38 -11.70 12.63
N PRO A 324 11.17 -11.11 12.62
CA PRO A 324 9.93 -11.86 12.61
C PRO A 324 9.81 -12.71 11.33
N GLU A 325 9.22 -13.90 11.47
CA GLU A 325 8.88 -14.78 10.34
C GLU A 325 7.56 -14.32 9.68
N GLU A 326 6.57 -13.92 10.49
CA GLU A 326 5.24 -13.47 10.05
C GLU A 326 5.04 -11.97 10.37
N ALA A 327 5.36 -11.11 9.40
CA ALA A 327 5.13 -9.68 9.49
C ALA A 327 4.79 -9.11 8.10
N ILE A 328 3.76 -8.25 8.03
CA ILE A 328 3.37 -7.53 6.80
C ILE A 328 4.57 -6.72 6.27
N ILE A 329 5.29 -6.12 7.22
CA ILE A 329 6.38 -5.19 6.99
C ILE A 329 7.34 -5.25 8.17
N SER A 330 8.64 -5.15 7.90
CA SER A 330 9.66 -5.04 8.93
C SER A 330 10.89 -4.27 8.45
N VAL A 331 11.55 -3.54 9.36
CA VAL A 331 12.81 -2.83 9.09
C VAL A 331 13.80 -2.93 10.25
N GLN A 332 15.08 -3.07 9.93
CA GLN A 332 16.15 -3.20 10.91
C GLN A 332 16.75 -1.83 11.27
N LYS A 333 16.80 -1.50 12.57
CA LYS A 333 17.41 -0.27 13.08
C LYS A 333 18.05 -0.48 14.44
N ARG A 334 19.33 -0.08 14.59
CA ARG A 334 20.12 -0.19 15.85
C ARG A 334 20.12 -1.60 16.48
N GLY A 335 20.00 -2.66 15.66
CA GLY A 335 19.95 -4.05 16.14
C GLY A 335 18.58 -4.53 16.63
N LEU A 336 17.51 -3.83 16.26
CA LEU A 336 16.12 -4.22 16.47
C LEU A 336 15.37 -4.24 15.13
N SER A 337 14.56 -5.27 14.91
CA SER A 337 13.51 -5.29 13.89
C SER A 337 12.29 -4.54 14.43
N TYR A 338 11.84 -3.55 13.66
CA TYR A 338 10.59 -2.81 13.84
C TYR A 338 9.59 -3.38 12.86
N TYR A 339 8.41 -3.80 13.32
CA TYR A 339 7.46 -4.51 12.45
C TYR A 339 6.01 -4.36 12.87
N ILE A 340 5.10 -4.74 11.97
CA ILE A 340 3.66 -4.91 12.21
C ILE A 340 3.34 -6.39 11.95
N ASP A 341 2.67 -7.05 12.89
CA ASP A 341 2.27 -8.46 12.75
C ASP A 341 1.34 -8.63 11.55
N GLN A 342 1.38 -9.80 10.90
CA GLN A 342 0.38 -10.16 9.88
C GLN A 342 -0.91 -10.69 10.51
N GLU A 343 -0.76 -11.51 11.55
CA GLU A 343 -1.84 -12.06 12.37
C GLU A 343 -1.38 -11.95 13.83
N SER A 344 -2.24 -11.44 14.72
CA SER A 344 -1.88 -11.28 16.14
C SER A 344 -2.74 -12.14 17.06
N ALA A 345 -2.20 -12.42 18.25
CA ALA A 345 -2.96 -13.02 19.34
C ALA A 345 -4.09 -12.11 19.89
N GLU A 346 -4.19 -10.88 19.38
CA GLU A 346 -5.24 -9.90 19.73
C GLU A 346 -6.44 -9.98 18.74
N GLY A 347 -6.27 -10.69 17.60
CA GLY A 347 -7.33 -11.20 16.73
C GLY A 347 -7.71 -10.31 15.54
N GLU A 348 -8.47 -10.88 14.58
CA GLU A 348 -8.73 -10.28 13.26
C GLU A 348 -9.26 -8.84 13.29
N ALA A 349 -10.08 -8.47 14.29
CA ALA A 349 -10.59 -7.11 14.45
C ALA A 349 -9.50 -6.10 14.86
N PHE A 350 -8.50 -6.53 15.63
CA PHE A 350 -7.31 -5.75 16.00
C PHE A 350 -6.33 -5.65 14.83
N ASP A 351 -6.13 -6.75 14.09
CA ASP A 351 -5.26 -6.80 12.92
C ASP A 351 -5.79 -5.86 11.81
N ARG A 352 -7.10 -5.94 11.53
CA ARG A 352 -7.80 -5.02 10.62
C ARG A 352 -7.66 -3.56 11.06
N TRP A 353 -7.77 -3.26 12.35
CA TRP A 353 -7.52 -1.90 12.86
C TRP A 353 -6.08 -1.44 12.56
N ASN A 354 -5.06 -2.30 12.79
CA ASN A 354 -3.67 -1.94 12.48
C ASN A 354 -3.45 -1.74 10.97
N HIS A 355 -4.09 -2.56 10.12
CA HIS A 355 -4.06 -2.41 8.67
C HIS A 355 -4.66 -1.06 8.24
N GLU A 356 -5.86 -0.73 8.70
CA GLU A 356 -6.53 0.54 8.40
C GLU A 356 -5.76 1.76 8.94
N ALA A 357 -5.14 1.64 10.12
CA ALA A 357 -4.32 2.69 10.71
C ALA A 357 -2.98 2.90 9.96
N PHE A 358 -2.37 1.84 9.43
CA PHE A 358 -1.15 1.93 8.62
C PHE A 358 -1.45 2.42 7.20
N ASP A 359 -2.54 1.97 6.57
CA ASP A 359 -2.96 2.46 5.26
C ASP A 359 -3.33 3.95 5.31
N LEU A 360 -4.08 4.40 6.33
CA LEU A 360 -4.31 5.83 6.56
C LEU A 360 -2.98 6.62 6.67
N LEU A 361 -1.98 6.08 7.37
CA LEU A 361 -0.67 6.72 7.47
C LEU A 361 0.06 6.77 6.12
N TYR A 362 -0.07 5.73 5.31
CA TYR A 362 0.49 5.63 3.97
C TYR A 362 -0.20 6.56 2.95
N GLN A 363 -1.53 6.71 3.04
CA GLN A 363 -2.27 7.72 2.28
C GLN A 363 -1.84 9.15 2.67
N LEU A 364 -1.66 9.43 3.97
CA LEU A 364 -1.16 10.72 4.47
C LEU A 364 0.29 10.99 4.04
N TYR A 365 1.14 9.95 3.96
CA TYR A 365 2.47 10.04 3.36
C TYR A 365 2.40 10.45 1.89
N HIS A 366 1.58 9.76 1.09
CA HIS A 366 1.40 10.06 -0.34
C HIS A 366 0.86 11.47 -0.59
N LEU A 367 -0.14 11.93 0.18
CA LEU A 367 -0.64 13.30 0.13
C LEU A 367 0.43 14.36 0.50
N THR A 368 1.45 13.99 1.29
CA THR A 368 2.56 14.87 1.66
C THR A 368 3.66 14.92 0.58
N VAL A 369 3.84 13.86 -0.21
CA VAL A 369 5.04 13.64 -1.06
C VAL A 369 4.80 13.67 -2.57
N THR A 370 3.68 13.13 -3.07
CA THR A 370 3.45 12.80 -4.50
C THR A 370 3.54 13.97 -5.49
N ASP A 371 3.48 15.21 -5.00
CA ASP A 371 3.52 16.42 -5.81
C ASP A 371 4.96 16.93 -6.04
N ILE A 372 5.89 16.56 -5.15
CA ILE A 372 7.27 17.08 -5.10
C ILE A 372 8.22 16.29 -5.99
N SER A 373 7.89 15.02 -6.29
CA SER A 373 8.62 14.17 -7.24
C SER A 373 8.67 14.73 -8.68
N LYS A 374 7.85 15.74 -8.97
CA LYS A 374 7.82 16.49 -10.24
C LYS A 374 8.94 17.54 -10.34
N ILE A 375 9.66 17.84 -9.25
CA ILE A 375 10.76 18.81 -9.22
C ILE A 375 12.07 18.09 -9.61
N PRO A 376 12.79 18.56 -10.66
CA PRO A 376 14.01 17.90 -11.13
C PRO A 376 15.15 18.06 -10.11
N SER A 377 15.30 17.04 -9.27
CA SER A 377 16.46 16.79 -8.42
C SER A 377 17.31 15.67 -9.04
N LEU A 378 18.62 15.68 -8.79
CA LEU A 378 19.55 14.77 -9.46
C LEU A 378 19.25 13.30 -9.08
N PRO A 379 18.90 12.43 -10.04
CA PRO A 379 18.60 11.03 -9.75
C PRO A 379 19.87 10.25 -9.42
N ILE A 380 19.79 9.38 -8.41
CA ILE A 380 20.81 8.38 -8.11
C ILE A 380 20.39 7.08 -8.81
N ALA A 381 21.17 6.65 -9.80
CA ALA A 381 20.98 5.36 -10.46
C ALA A 381 21.76 4.27 -9.72
N ILE A 382 21.10 3.15 -9.42
CA ILE A 382 21.71 1.94 -8.88
C ILE A 382 21.48 0.79 -9.86
N SER A 383 22.56 0.28 -10.44
CA SER A 383 22.61 -0.99 -11.18
C SER A 383 23.01 -2.12 -10.22
N LYS A 384 22.47 -3.32 -10.42
CA LYS A 384 22.80 -4.53 -9.67
C LYS A 384 23.65 -5.50 -10.48
#